data_AF-A0A7X6SQW2-F1
#
_entry.id   AF-A0A7X6SQW2-F1
#
_cell.length_a   1.000
_cell.length_b   1.000
_cell.length_c   1.000
_cell.angle_alpha   90.00
_cell.angle_beta   90.00
_cell.angle_gamma   90.00
#
_symmetry.space_group_name_H-M   'P 1'
#
loop_
_entity.id
_entity.type
_entity.pdbx_description
1 polymer ?
#
loop_
_entity_poly.entity_id
_entity_poly.type
_entity_poly.pdbx_seq_one_letter_code
_entity_poly.pdbx_strand_id
1 'polypeptide(L)'
;MGRTNLILDNLIAEGKCKPFIVVMETSAAYRAGEAPPQPRQMGAPAAGQRAQGGQPTPPAPEQAAPGGQAARPRMGFSFDTYAELMKKDMIPYIDKNFRTLSDQQNRAMSGLSMGAMCTKSVTLANLDTFGYIGLFSGGIIAPDEITDKSKVKLVFMSYGSRERGSESVKNAADVLNKAGIKGVSYVSPLTAHEFQTWRRSLREYAMLLFK
;
A
#
# COMPACT_ATOMS: atom_id res chain seq x y z
N MET A 1 -9.49 14.35 -0.92
CA MET A 1 -8.22 13.72 -0.47
C MET A 1 -7.14 13.97 -1.51
N GLY A 2 -5.88 14.24 -1.11
CA GLY A 2 -4.72 14.28 -2.02
C GLY A 2 -4.63 15.37 -3.11
N ARG A 3 -5.71 16.05 -3.50
CA ARG A 3 -5.81 16.85 -4.76
C ARG A 3 -5.75 15.98 -6.03
N THR A 4 -6.23 14.74 -5.94
CA THR A 4 -6.23 13.77 -7.06
C THR A 4 -6.84 14.34 -8.33
N ASN A 5 -8.00 14.99 -8.24
CA ASN A 5 -8.67 15.60 -9.39
C ASN A 5 -7.76 16.61 -10.11
N LEU A 6 -7.21 17.60 -9.38
CA LEU A 6 -6.35 18.63 -9.97
C LEU A 6 -5.06 18.06 -10.57
N ILE A 7 -4.48 17.02 -9.95
CA ILE A 7 -3.29 16.35 -10.48
C ILE A 7 -3.62 15.70 -11.82
N LEU A 8 -4.73 14.97 -11.90
CA LEU A 8 -5.12 14.25 -13.11
C LEU A 8 -5.60 15.18 -14.22
N ASP A 9 -6.38 16.21 -13.88
CA ASP A 9 -6.82 17.23 -14.84
C ASP A 9 -5.62 17.85 -15.56
N ASN A 10 -4.60 18.28 -14.81
CA ASN A 10 -3.38 18.86 -15.38
C ASN A 10 -2.59 17.84 -16.22
N LEU A 11 -2.42 16.60 -15.75
CA LEU A 11 -1.69 15.58 -16.50
C LEU A 11 -2.41 15.18 -17.80
N ILE A 12 -3.74 15.14 -17.78
CA ILE A 12 -4.57 14.85 -18.96
C ILE A 12 -4.50 16.03 -19.94
N ALA A 13 -4.65 17.26 -19.45
CA ALA A 13 -4.56 18.47 -20.28
C ALA A 13 -3.18 18.61 -20.95
N GLU A 14 -2.11 18.21 -20.25
CA GLU A 14 -0.74 18.20 -20.79
C GLU A 14 -0.44 16.97 -21.69
N GLY A 15 -1.41 16.06 -21.90
CA GLY A 15 -1.22 14.84 -22.70
C GLY A 15 -0.24 13.83 -22.10
N LYS A 16 0.13 13.98 -20.82
CA LYS A 16 1.10 13.11 -20.12
C LYS A 16 0.49 11.81 -19.60
N CYS A 17 -0.84 11.78 -19.51
CA CYS A 17 -1.59 10.66 -18.97
C CYS A 17 -2.82 10.36 -19.85
N LYS A 18 -3.14 9.07 -20.04
CA LYS A 18 -4.40 8.68 -20.69
C LYS A 18 -5.57 9.07 -19.76
N PRO A 19 -6.73 9.49 -20.26
CA PRO A 19 -7.90 9.67 -19.42
C PRO A 19 -8.35 8.33 -18.80
N PHE A 20 -8.62 8.31 -17.50
CA PHE A 20 -9.16 7.15 -16.79
C PHE A 20 -10.04 7.56 -15.61
N ILE A 21 -10.88 6.63 -15.14
CA ILE A 21 -11.75 6.82 -13.97
C ILE A 21 -10.96 6.48 -12.70
N VAL A 22 -11.09 7.32 -11.67
CA VAL A 22 -10.55 7.04 -10.34
C VAL A 22 -11.68 6.81 -9.35
N VAL A 23 -11.66 5.65 -8.71
CA VAL A 23 -12.56 5.29 -7.62
C VAL A 23 -11.77 5.41 -6.31
N MET A 24 -12.22 6.28 -5.41
CA MET A 24 -11.66 6.44 -4.06
C MET A 24 -12.73 6.01 -3.06
N GLU A 25 -12.41 5.00 -2.25
CA GLU A 25 -13.33 4.34 -1.33
C GLU A 25 -12.61 4.11 0.03
N THR A 26 -13.34 3.73 1.09
CA THR A 26 -12.79 3.42 2.40
C THR A 26 -12.49 1.93 2.58
N SER A 27 -11.23 1.56 2.82
CA SER A 27 -10.87 0.15 3.07
C SER A 27 -11.39 -0.41 4.42
N ALA A 28 -12.23 0.34 5.11
CA ALA A 28 -12.99 -0.05 6.29
C ALA A 28 -14.17 -0.96 5.91
N ALA A 29 -13.88 -2.18 5.48
CA ALA A 29 -14.90 -3.18 5.14
C ALA A 29 -15.19 -4.10 6.34
N TYR A 30 -16.47 -4.32 6.61
CA TYR A 30 -16.97 -5.16 7.71
C TYR A 30 -18.00 -6.13 7.17
N ARG A 31 -18.02 -7.36 7.67
CA ARG A 31 -19.13 -8.27 7.37
C ARG A 31 -20.37 -7.83 8.14
N ALA A 32 -21.55 -8.17 7.61
CA ALA A 32 -22.79 -7.98 8.34
C ALA A 32 -22.71 -8.66 9.72
N GLY A 33 -22.85 -7.89 10.79
CA GLY A 33 -22.74 -8.36 12.18
C GLY A 33 -21.36 -8.20 12.82
N GLU A 34 -20.32 -7.77 12.10
CA GLU A 34 -19.02 -7.41 12.68
C GLU A 34 -19.05 -5.98 13.22
N ALA A 35 -18.52 -5.77 14.43
CA ALA A 35 -18.35 -4.43 14.97
C ALA A 35 -17.23 -3.69 14.20
N PRO A 36 -17.42 -2.40 13.86
CA PRO A 36 -16.35 -1.63 13.25
C PRO A 36 -15.13 -1.59 14.20
N PRO A 37 -13.90 -1.74 13.69
CA PRO A 37 -12.67 -1.52 14.42
C PRO A 37 -12.76 -0.17 15.08
N GLN A 38 -12.65 -0.19 16.40
CA GLN A 38 -12.61 1.04 17.17
C GLN A 38 -11.40 1.86 16.68
N PRO A 39 -11.56 3.17 16.45
CA PRO A 39 -10.42 4.03 16.23
C PRO A 39 -9.43 3.76 17.36
N ARG A 40 -8.17 3.46 17.04
CA ARG A 40 -7.14 3.53 18.09
C ARG A 40 -7.24 4.95 18.64
N GLN A 41 -7.61 5.09 19.91
CA GLN A 41 -7.25 6.28 20.65
C GLN A 41 -5.73 6.36 20.53
N MET A 42 -5.24 7.24 19.65
CA MET A 42 -3.88 7.73 19.78
C MET A 42 -3.87 8.46 21.12
N GLY A 43 -3.46 7.75 22.17
CA GLY A 43 -3.19 8.38 23.44
C GLY A 43 -2.27 9.56 23.17
N ALA A 44 -2.67 10.74 23.62
CA ALA A 44 -1.78 11.89 23.64
C ALA A 44 -0.46 11.45 24.27
N PRO A 45 0.71 11.85 23.74
CA PRO A 45 1.97 11.53 24.38
C PRO A 45 1.89 12.02 25.82
N ALA A 46 2.09 11.12 26.78
CA ALA A 46 2.12 11.47 28.19
C ALA A 46 3.13 12.59 28.37
N ALA A 47 2.66 13.74 28.83
CA ALA A 47 3.50 14.88 29.12
C ALA A 47 4.44 14.50 30.28
N GLY A 48 5.74 14.41 29.97
CA GLY A 48 6.83 14.58 30.90
C GLY A 48 7.03 13.47 31.95
N GLN A 49 7.98 12.58 31.68
CA GLN A 49 8.87 12.11 32.75
C GLN A 49 10.32 12.33 32.32
N ARG A 50 10.93 13.36 32.89
CA ARG A 50 12.38 13.57 32.87
C ARG A 50 13.04 12.38 33.55
N ALA A 51 13.99 11.75 32.87
CA ALA A 51 14.86 10.77 33.48
C ALA A 51 15.71 11.44 34.58
N GLN A 52 15.48 11.10 35.85
CA GLN A 52 16.45 11.31 36.91
C GLN A 52 17.28 10.03 37.06
N GLY A 53 18.60 10.22 37.09
CA GLY A 53 19.58 9.14 37.17
C GLY A 53 19.53 8.40 38.52
N GLY A 54 19.69 7.09 38.43
CA GLY A 54 19.98 6.19 39.54
C GLY A 54 20.91 5.08 39.03
N GLN A 55 21.97 4.77 39.79
CA GLN A 55 23.03 3.82 39.45
C GLN A 55 22.52 2.37 39.27
N PRO A 56 23.24 1.52 38.50
CA PRO A 56 22.86 0.13 38.26
C PRO A 56 23.22 -0.78 39.43
N THR A 57 22.25 -1.55 39.93
CA THR A 57 22.48 -2.72 40.79
C THR A 57 22.80 -3.96 39.95
N PRO A 58 23.68 -4.88 40.41
CA PRO A 58 24.08 -6.06 39.64
C PRO A 58 22.97 -7.13 39.61
N PRO A 59 22.87 -7.94 38.54
CA PRO A 59 21.85 -8.97 38.45
C PRO A 59 22.20 -10.20 39.29
N ALA A 60 21.21 -10.74 40.00
CA ALA A 60 21.26 -12.05 40.64
C ALA A 60 21.14 -13.18 39.59
N PRO A 61 21.67 -14.39 39.85
CA PRO A 61 21.72 -15.46 38.86
C PRO A 61 20.34 -16.04 38.55
N GLU A 62 20.04 -16.13 37.26
CA GLU A 62 18.78 -16.60 36.69
C GLU A 62 18.71 -18.14 36.72
N GLN A 63 17.83 -18.70 37.55
CA GLN A 63 17.46 -20.11 37.50
C GLN A 63 16.45 -20.33 36.35
N ALA A 64 16.84 -21.14 35.37
CA ALA A 64 16.02 -21.47 34.21
C ALA A 64 14.84 -22.39 34.59
N ALA A 65 13.61 -21.95 34.32
CA ALA A 65 12.42 -22.79 34.30
C ALA A 65 12.09 -23.21 32.86
N PRO A 66 11.75 -24.48 32.59
CA PRO A 66 11.37 -24.91 31.25
C PRO A 66 9.87 -24.66 31.03
N GLY A 67 9.53 -23.77 30.10
CA GLY A 67 8.14 -23.50 29.73
C GLY A 67 8.08 -22.93 28.32
N GLY A 68 7.52 -23.71 27.39
CA GLY A 68 7.44 -23.38 25.98
C GLY A 68 6.81 -22.01 25.72
N GLN A 69 7.41 -21.26 24.79
CA GLN A 69 6.86 -20.01 24.31
C GLN A 69 5.51 -20.30 23.63
N ALA A 70 4.41 -20.04 24.33
CA ALA A 70 3.11 -19.89 23.70
C ALA A 70 3.25 -18.75 22.68
N ALA A 71 3.14 -19.10 21.40
CA ALA A 71 3.14 -18.14 20.31
C ALA A 71 2.05 -17.10 20.59
N ARG A 72 2.45 -15.85 20.81
CA ARG A 72 1.49 -14.74 20.89
C ARG A 72 0.69 -14.73 19.59
N PRO A 73 -0.65 -14.71 19.63
CA PRO A 73 -1.43 -14.69 18.40
C PRO A 73 -1.03 -13.44 17.61
N ARG A 74 -0.48 -13.66 16.41
CA ARG A 74 -0.20 -12.60 15.46
C ARG A 74 -1.56 -12.00 15.12
N MET A 75 -1.88 -10.82 15.66
CA MET A 75 -3.10 -10.11 15.28
C MET A 75 -2.96 -9.75 13.80
N GLY A 76 -3.41 -10.65 12.92
CA GLY A 76 -3.28 -10.52 11.47
C GLY A 76 -4.26 -9.47 10.98
N PHE A 77 -3.74 -8.39 10.39
CA PHE A 77 -4.56 -7.53 9.54
C PHE A 77 -4.90 -8.35 8.29
N SER A 78 -6.14 -8.84 8.17
CA SER A 78 -6.67 -9.43 6.94
C SER A 78 -7.36 -8.34 6.12
N PHE A 79 -7.18 -8.40 4.80
CA PHE A 79 -7.87 -7.54 3.83
C PHE A 79 -8.91 -8.32 3.01
N ASP A 80 -9.24 -9.55 3.42
CA ASP A 80 -10.08 -10.46 2.63
C ASP A 80 -11.52 -9.95 2.51
N THR A 81 -12.11 -9.43 3.59
CA THR A 81 -13.45 -8.82 3.56
C THR A 81 -13.49 -7.64 2.60
N TYR A 82 -12.44 -6.81 2.59
CA TYR A 82 -12.33 -5.70 1.64
C TYR A 82 -12.16 -6.19 0.20
N ALA A 83 -11.31 -7.20 -0.03
CA ALA A 83 -11.12 -7.80 -1.35
C ALA A 83 -12.43 -8.38 -1.91
N GLU A 84 -13.21 -9.07 -1.06
CA GLU A 84 -14.50 -9.65 -1.43
C GLU A 84 -15.53 -8.57 -1.77
N LEU A 85 -15.70 -7.55 -0.92
CA LEU A 85 -16.58 -6.40 -1.19
C LEU A 85 -16.20 -5.71 -2.50
N MET A 86 -14.91 -5.50 -2.71
CA MET A 86 -14.44 -4.83 -3.92
C MET A 86 -14.73 -5.67 -5.18
N LYS A 87 -14.53 -6.99 -5.14
CA LYS A 87 -14.76 -7.87 -6.30
C LYS A 87 -16.23 -8.15 -6.58
N LYS A 88 -17.05 -8.32 -5.54
CA LYS A 88 -18.46 -8.72 -5.67
C LYS A 88 -19.40 -7.54 -5.85
N ASP A 89 -19.07 -6.40 -5.26
CA ASP A 89 -19.97 -5.25 -5.24
C ASP A 89 -19.36 -4.05 -5.97
N MET A 90 -18.20 -3.56 -5.51
CA MET A 90 -17.67 -2.27 -5.98
C MET A 90 -17.30 -2.28 -7.47
N ILE A 91 -16.48 -3.23 -7.92
CA ILE A 91 -16.08 -3.32 -9.34
C ILE A 91 -17.30 -3.53 -10.24
N PRO A 92 -18.18 -4.52 -9.99
CA PRO A 92 -19.38 -4.71 -10.81
C PRO A 92 -20.30 -3.48 -10.84
N TYR A 93 -20.45 -2.78 -9.70
CA TYR A 93 -21.23 -1.55 -9.65
C TYR A 93 -20.60 -0.45 -10.53
N ILE A 94 -19.30 -0.24 -10.44
CA ILE A 94 -18.61 0.79 -11.23
C ILE A 94 -18.68 0.45 -12.72
N ASP A 95 -18.40 -0.80 -13.09
CA ASP A 95 -18.41 -1.24 -14.49
C ASP A 95 -19.81 -1.19 -15.12
N LYS A 96 -20.87 -1.36 -14.30
CA LYS A 96 -22.27 -1.24 -14.75
C LYS A 96 -22.74 0.21 -14.91
N ASN A 97 -22.30 1.11 -14.03
CA ASN A 97 -22.84 2.47 -13.93
C ASN A 97 -21.97 3.53 -14.63
N PHE A 98 -20.74 3.19 -15.00
CA PHE A 98 -19.82 4.07 -15.71
C PHE A 98 -19.30 3.39 -16.98
N ARG A 99 -18.85 4.20 -17.95
CA ARG A 99 -18.28 3.69 -19.21
C ARG A 99 -16.83 3.25 -18.99
N THR A 100 -16.66 2.06 -18.44
CA THR A 100 -15.34 1.47 -18.17
C THR A 100 -14.91 0.52 -19.29
N LEU A 101 -13.59 0.38 -19.48
CA LEU A 101 -13.02 -0.85 -20.04
C LEU A 101 -12.85 -1.83 -18.88
N SER A 102 -13.68 -2.88 -18.84
CA SER A 102 -13.85 -3.72 -17.65
C SER A 102 -12.88 -4.91 -17.57
N ASP A 103 -11.92 -5.01 -18.48
CA ASP A 103 -10.91 -6.07 -18.46
C ASP A 103 -9.73 -5.78 -17.52
N GLN A 104 -8.95 -6.81 -17.26
CA GLN A 104 -7.77 -6.78 -16.40
C GLN A 104 -6.70 -5.77 -16.86
N GLN A 105 -6.55 -5.64 -18.17
CA GLN A 105 -5.53 -4.78 -18.78
C GLN A 105 -5.86 -3.30 -18.67
N ASN A 106 -7.08 -2.96 -18.27
CA ASN A 106 -7.55 -1.59 -18.08
C ASN A 106 -7.89 -1.29 -16.63
N ARG A 107 -7.41 -2.12 -15.69
CA ARG A 107 -7.65 -1.94 -14.25
C ARG A 107 -6.36 -1.89 -13.44
N ALA A 108 -6.29 -0.87 -12.59
CA ALA A 108 -5.16 -0.59 -11.70
C ALA A 108 -5.65 -0.47 -10.25
N MET A 109 -4.78 -0.81 -9.29
CA MET A 109 -5.02 -0.54 -7.88
C MET A 109 -3.78 0.11 -7.27
N SER A 110 -3.99 1.17 -6.49
CA SER A 110 -2.93 1.81 -5.73
C SER A 110 -3.41 2.25 -4.36
N GLY A 111 -2.49 2.33 -3.42
CA GLY A 111 -2.79 2.78 -2.06
C GLY A 111 -1.56 3.34 -1.37
N LEU A 112 -1.80 4.07 -0.28
CA LEU A 112 -0.77 4.70 0.53
C LEU A 112 -0.68 4.07 1.92
N SER A 113 0.53 3.91 2.47
CA SER A 113 0.75 3.38 3.83
C SER A 113 0.05 2.02 4.02
N MET A 114 -0.85 1.90 5.00
CA MET A 114 -1.71 0.72 5.18
C MET A 114 -2.51 0.36 3.92
N GLY A 115 -2.96 1.37 3.15
CA GLY A 115 -3.63 1.14 1.87
C GLY A 115 -2.72 0.53 0.81
N ALA A 116 -1.40 0.78 0.86
CA ALA A 116 -0.44 0.07 0.01
C ALA A 116 -0.27 -1.39 0.45
N MET A 117 -0.27 -1.67 1.76
CA MET A 117 -0.28 -3.05 2.25
C MET A 117 -1.54 -3.80 1.81
N CYS A 118 -2.70 -3.14 1.90
CA CYS A 118 -3.96 -3.65 1.35
C CYS A 118 -3.85 -3.90 -0.16
N THR A 119 -3.40 -2.91 -0.92
CA THR A 119 -3.20 -3.02 -2.38
C THR A 119 -2.33 -4.22 -2.73
N LYS A 120 -1.19 -4.39 -2.05
CA LYS A 120 -0.31 -5.54 -2.27
C LYS A 120 -1.03 -6.86 -2.02
N SER A 121 -1.68 -7.01 -0.87
CA SER A 121 -2.41 -8.23 -0.51
C SER A 121 -3.50 -8.57 -1.52
N VAL A 122 -4.30 -7.56 -1.89
CA VAL A 122 -5.46 -7.74 -2.75
C VAL A 122 -5.05 -8.02 -4.19
N THR A 123 -4.10 -7.27 -4.74
CA THR A 123 -3.69 -7.42 -6.14
C THR A 123 -2.98 -8.74 -6.39
N LEU A 124 -2.05 -9.15 -5.52
CA LEU A 124 -1.33 -10.42 -5.67
C LEU A 124 -2.25 -11.64 -5.57
N ALA A 125 -3.33 -11.55 -4.80
CA ALA A 125 -4.36 -12.58 -4.73
C ALA A 125 -5.33 -12.57 -5.93
N ASN A 126 -5.32 -11.52 -6.77
CA ASN A 126 -6.32 -11.29 -7.82
C ASN A 126 -5.68 -10.74 -9.12
N LEU A 127 -4.64 -11.41 -9.61
CA LEU A 127 -3.91 -11.00 -10.81
C LEU A 127 -4.78 -10.99 -12.08
N ASP A 128 -5.85 -11.78 -12.11
CA ASP A 128 -6.86 -11.77 -13.19
C ASP A 128 -7.75 -10.52 -13.19
N THR A 129 -7.68 -9.68 -12.15
CA THR A 129 -8.48 -8.46 -12.03
C THR A 129 -7.64 -7.20 -12.23
N PHE A 130 -6.36 -7.21 -11.84
CA PHE A 130 -5.49 -6.02 -11.84
C PHE A 130 -4.20 -6.24 -12.62
N GLY A 131 -3.95 -5.41 -13.63
CA GLY A 131 -2.69 -5.42 -14.39
C GLY A 131 -1.64 -4.43 -13.88
N TYR A 132 -2.03 -3.44 -13.08
CA TYR A 132 -1.16 -2.36 -12.62
C TYR A 132 -1.27 -2.21 -11.10
N ILE A 133 -0.13 -2.19 -10.41
CA ILE A 133 -0.05 -2.16 -8.95
C ILE A 133 0.78 -0.95 -8.51
N GLY A 134 0.27 -0.13 -7.59
CA GLY A 134 0.97 1.06 -7.07
C GLY A 134 1.06 1.07 -5.54
N LEU A 135 2.27 0.98 -4.99
CA LEU A 135 2.53 0.99 -3.55
C LEU A 135 3.19 2.30 -3.13
N PHE A 136 2.46 3.19 -2.45
CA PHE A 136 2.99 4.47 -1.96
C PHE A 136 3.30 4.39 -0.46
N SER A 137 4.58 4.44 -0.09
CA SER A 137 5.06 4.40 1.30
C SER A 137 4.55 3.20 2.12
N GLY A 138 4.39 2.01 1.52
CA GLY A 138 3.72 0.89 2.20
C GLY A 138 4.15 -0.50 1.78
N GLY A 139 5.38 -0.66 1.29
CA GLY A 139 5.99 -1.95 1.02
C GLY A 139 6.66 -2.01 -0.35
N ILE A 140 7.28 -3.16 -0.62
CA ILE A 140 7.83 -3.55 -1.92
C ILE A 140 7.20 -4.87 -2.35
N ILE A 141 7.27 -5.20 -3.64
CA ILE A 141 6.91 -6.51 -4.19
C ILE A 141 8.18 -7.13 -4.77
N ALA A 142 8.51 -8.33 -4.34
CA ALA A 142 9.55 -9.14 -4.95
C ALA A 142 8.97 -10.07 -6.04
N PRO A 143 9.74 -10.46 -7.06
CA PRO A 143 9.21 -11.22 -8.21
C PRO A 143 8.62 -12.59 -7.87
N ASP A 144 9.14 -13.21 -6.82
CA ASP A 144 8.73 -14.49 -6.25
C ASP A 144 7.37 -14.41 -5.53
N GLU A 145 6.92 -13.21 -5.18
CA GLU A 145 5.57 -12.99 -4.65
C GLU A 145 4.49 -12.94 -5.75
N ILE A 146 4.89 -12.83 -7.02
CA ILE A 146 3.97 -12.75 -8.17
C ILE A 146 3.84 -14.15 -8.77
N THR A 147 2.70 -14.79 -8.52
CA THR A 147 2.41 -16.18 -8.94
C THR A 147 2.34 -16.35 -10.45
N ASP A 148 1.79 -15.36 -11.17
CA ASP A 148 1.77 -15.30 -12.63
C ASP A 148 2.27 -13.94 -13.12
N LYS A 149 3.55 -13.90 -13.50
CA LYS A 149 4.22 -12.69 -13.95
C LYS A 149 3.64 -12.12 -15.24
N SER A 150 3.06 -12.97 -16.10
CA SER A 150 2.49 -12.54 -17.38
C SER A 150 1.25 -11.66 -17.22
N LYS A 151 0.58 -11.75 -16.07
CA LYS A 151 -0.59 -10.93 -15.74
C LYS A 151 -0.22 -9.54 -15.23
N VAL A 152 1.02 -9.30 -14.78
CA VAL A 152 1.41 -8.00 -14.20
C VAL A 152 2.13 -7.13 -15.22
N LYS A 153 1.46 -6.05 -15.66
CA LYS A 153 2.03 -5.08 -16.62
C LYS A 153 2.93 -4.04 -15.96
N LEU A 154 2.65 -3.67 -14.70
CA LEU A 154 3.40 -2.65 -13.98
C LEU A 154 3.33 -2.86 -12.47
N VAL A 155 4.49 -2.79 -11.81
CA VAL A 155 4.59 -2.57 -10.36
C VAL A 155 5.31 -1.25 -10.13
N PHE A 156 4.63 -0.31 -9.46
CA PHE A 156 5.19 0.97 -9.05
C PHE A 156 5.34 1.01 -7.54
N MET A 157 6.52 1.42 -7.05
CA MET A 157 6.81 1.52 -5.62
C MET A 157 7.44 2.86 -5.30
N SER A 158 6.94 3.56 -4.27
CA SER A 158 7.49 4.87 -3.92
C SER A 158 7.56 5.13 -2.43
N TYR A 159 8.44 6.04 -2.04
CA TYR A 159 8.59 6.57 -0.68
C TYR A 159 9.03 8.04 -0.72
N GLY A 160 8.87 8.76 0.38
CA GLY A 160 9.57 10.02 0.65
C GLY A 160 11.01 9.74 1.03
N SER A 161 11.94 10.62 0.65
CA SER A 161 13.38 10.43 0.87
C SER A 161 13.78 10.38 2.35
N ARG A 162 12.90 10.80 3.27
CA ARG A 162 13.13 10.73 4.72
C ARG A 162 12.50 9.49 5.38
N GLU A 163 11.91 8.61 4.58
CA GLU A 163 11.33 7.35 5.07
C GLU A 163 12.34 6.21 5.01
N ARG A 164 12.28 5.31 6.01
CA ARG A 164 13.17 4.14 6.10
C ARG A 164 13.12 3.21 4.87
N GLY A 165 11.99 3.19 4.14
CA GLY A 165 11.82 2.34 2.95
C GLY A 165 12.35 2.94 1.65
N SER A 166 12.85 4.18 1.65
CA SER A 166 13.25 4.87 0.42
C SER A 166 14.48 4.28 -0.28
N GLU A 167 15.40 3.69 0.47
CA GLU A 167 16.62 3.09 -0.07
C GLU A 167 16.36 1.77 -0.80
N SER A 168 15.29 1.04 -0.43
CA SER A 168 15.03 -0.30 -0.97
C SER A 168 14.25 -0.31 -2.28
N VAL A 169 13.44 0.73 -2.57
CA VAL A 169 12.53 0.71 -3.74
C VAL A 169 13.25 0.66 -5.07
N LYS A 170 14.41 1.30 -5.20
CA LYS A 170 15.18 1.26 -6.44
C LYS A 170 15.64 -0.17 -6.75
N ASN A 171 16.26 -0.84 -5.78
CA ASN A 171 16.72 -2.21 -5.95
C ASN A 171 15.54 -3.17 -6.20
N ALA A 172 14.40 -2.99 -5.52
CA ALA A 172 13.21 -3.80 -5.75
C ALA A 172 12.69 -3.66 -7.20
N ALA A 173 12.66 -2.44 -7.75
CA ALA A 173 12.30 -2.23 -9.15
C ALA A 173 13.31 -2.89 -10.12
N ASP A 174 14.61 -2.75 -9.86
CA ASP A 174 15.66 -3.39 -10.67
C ASP A 174 15.53 -4.93 -10.68
N VAL A 175 15.19 -5.53 -9.54
CA VAL A 175 14.95 -6.98 -9.41
C VAL A 175 13.70 -7.44 -10.15
N LEU A 176 12.60 -6.66 -10.11
CA LEU A 176 11.40 -6.93 -10.92
C LEU A 176 11.71 -6.89 -12.42
N ASN A 177 12.43 -5.87 -12.88
CA ASN A 177 12.80 -5.73 -14.29
C ASN A 177 13.65 -6.90 -14.78
N LYS A 178 14.61 -7.38 -13.97
CA LYS A 178 15.39 -8.59 -14.28
C LYS A 178 14.54 -9.86 -14.37
N ALA A 179 13.41 -9.90 -13.66
CA ALA A 179 12.47 -11.00 -13.69
C ALA A 179 11.40 -10.89 -14.80
N GLY A 180 11.52 -9.90 -15.70
CA GLY A 180 10.61 -9.70 -16.82
C GLY A 180 9.32 -8.94 -16.46
N ILE A 181 9.23 -8.37 -15.26
CA ILE A 181 8.08 -7.55 -14.83
C ILE A 181 8.51 -6.09 -14.82
N LYS A 182 7.74 -5.20 -15.44
CA LYS A 182 8.05 -3.76 -15.45
C LYS A 182 7.94 -3.18 -14.02
N GLY A 183 9.09 -3.03 -13.37
CA GLY A 183 9.24 -2.42 -12.05
C GLY A 183 9.65 -0.96 -12.18
N VAL A 184 8.93 -0.04 -11.52
CA VAL A 184 9.28 1.38 -11.48
C VAL A 184 9.33 1.85 -10.03
N SER A 185 10.39 2.56 -9.67
CA SER A 185 10.55 3.16 -8.34
C SER A 185 10.53 4.68 -8.40
N TYR A 186 9.98 5.33 -7.38
CA TYR A 186 10.07 6.79 -7.21
C TYR A 186 10.40 7.17 -5.77
N VAL A 187 11.36 8.08 -5.57
CA VAL A 187 11.65 8.67 -4.26
C VAL A 187 11.29 10.16 -4.30
N SER A 188 10.32 10.57 -3.50
CA SER A 188 9.93 11.97 -3.38
C SER A 188 10.98 12.72 -2.54
N PRO A 189 11.69 13.71 -3.12
CA PRO A 189 12.76 14.40 -2.42
C PRO A 189 12.22 15.29 -1.31
N LEU A 190 12.93 15.29 -0.17
CA LEU A 190 12.69 16.17 0.99
C LEU A 190 11.32 16.00 1.64
N THR A 191 10.69 14.85 1.49
CA THR A 191 9.41 14.52 2.13
C THR A 191 9.52 13.24 2.96
N ALA A 192 8.62 13.08 3.92
CA ALA A 192 8.51 11.92 4.78
C ALA A 192 7.18 11.17 4.52
N HIS A 193 6.62 10.54 5.55
CA HIS A 193 5.35 9.81 5.49
C HIS A 193 4.14 10.76 5.52
N GLU A 194 3.97 11.53 4.45
CA GLU A 194 3.03 12.65 4.38
C GLU A 194 2.39 12.82 2.99
N PHE A 195 1.30 13.60 2.92
CA PHE A 195 0.53 13.77 1.68
C PHE A 195 1.34 14.31 0.50
N GLN A 196 2.40 15.07 0.72
CA GLN A 196 3.23 15.57 -0.38
C GLN A 196 3.98 14.43 -1.10
N THR A 197 4.43 13.41 -0.36
CA THR A 197 4.98 12.18 -0.93
C THR A 197 3.95 11.49 -1.81
N TRP A 198 2.72 11.31 -1.31
CA TRP A 198 1.68 10.57 -2.02
C TRP A 198 1.13 11.33 -3.23
N ARG A 199 1.05 12.66 -3.16
CA ARG A 199 0.73 13.52 -4.32
C ARG A 199 1.71 13.33 -5.46
N ARG A 200 3.01 13.38 -5.17
CA ARG A 200 4.07 13.18 -6.16
C ARG A 200 4.07 11.73 -6.67
N SER A 201 3.83 10.77 -5.79
CA SER A 201 3.72 9.35 -6.16
C SER A 201 2.58 9.11 -7.15
N LEU A 202 1.39 9.67 -6.88
CA LEU A 202 0.25 9.60 -7.81
C LEU A 202 0.60 10.23 -9.16
N ARG A 203 1.24 11.41 -9.16
CA ARG A 203 1.65 12.09 -10.40
C ARG A 203 2.54 11.18 -11.26
N GLU A 204 3.58 10.60 -10.68
CA GLU A 204 4.49 9.70 -11.38
C GLU A 204 3.81 8.41 -11.84
N TYR A 205 3.00 7.81 -10.98
CA TYR A 205 2.30 6.56 -11.28
C TYR A 205 1.27 6.72 -12.41
N ALA A 206 0.46 7.78 -12.37
CA ALA A 206 -0.60 8.02 -13.35
C ALA A 206 -0.05 8.11 -14.78
N MET A 207 1.14 8.70 -14.97
CA MET A 207 1.78 8.79 -16.29
C MET A 207 2.17 7.42 -16.88
N LEU A 208 2.13 6.34 -16.10
CA LEU A 208 2.54 5.00 -16.52
C LEU A 208 1.36 4.05 -16.79
N LEU A 209 0.14 4.46 -16.41
CA LEU A 209 -1.03 3.60 -16.47
C LEU A 209 -1.57 3.43 -17.89
N PHE A 210 -2.10 2.23 -18.16
CA PHE A 210 -2.85 1.86 -19.37
C PHE A 210 -2.09 2.10 -20.68
N LYS A 211 -0.76 2.04 -20.62
CA LYS A 211 0.14 2.03 -21.78
C LYS A 211 0.54 0.61 -22.15
#